data_AF-A0A0F8A1V3-F1
#
_entry.id   AF-A0A0F8A1V3-F1
#
_cell.length_a   1.000
_cell.length_b   1.000
_cell.length_c   1.000
_cell.angle_alpha   90.00
_cell.angle_beta   90.00
_cell.angle_gamma   90.00
#
_symmetry.space_group_name_H-M   'P 1'
#
loop_
_entity.id
_entity.type
_entity.pdbx_description
1 polymer ?
#
loop_
_entity_poly.entity_id
_entity_poly.type
_entity_poly.pdbx_seq_one_letter_code
_entity_poly.pdbx_strand_id
1 'polypeptide(L)'
;MSAASVLSQLRSLVEKSDHLIPKLDRIYPTEEQWDTFRNLSAKLATTAETIQQRIRALEESRADRAWKESGELRSHALACKGDILANGRLRQSAVFRRNIVTIFEGPKDSKFDTEDTKTRKATTRQRCVQIRLLSSDGIISWAIAFAPSLWAGGSMATDIFNCLLADIEPDCHPSWPSVDEEALRNSSEYREFLKGKTVGT
;
A
#
# COMPACT_ATOMS: atom_id res chain seq x y z
N MET A 1 7.64 12.29 -21.98
CA MET A 1 6.34 11.60 -22.11
C MET A 1 5.90 11.20 -20.71
N SER A 2 4.68 11.56 -20.27
CA SER A 2 4.21 11.27 -18.89
C SER A 2 3.42 9.96 -18.82
N ALA A 3 3.31 9.34 -17.63
CA ALA A 3 2.48 8.15 -17.43
C ALA A 3 1.02 8.39 -17.83
N ALA A 4 0.48 9.58 -17.51
CA ALA A 4 -0.86 9.98 -17.92
C ALA A 4 -1.02 10.04 -19.46
N SER A 5 0.02 10.48 -20.18
CA SER A 5 0.02 10.49 -21.64
C SER A 5 -0.01 9.08 -22.22
N VAL A 6 0.76 8.13 -21.66
CA VAL A 6 0.77 6.72 -22.10
C VAL A 6 -0.57 6.05 -21.82
N LEU A 7 -1.15 6.27 -20.63
CA LEU A 7 -2.48 5.74 -20.28
C LEU A 7 -3.58 6.25 -21.22
N SER A 8 -3.54 7.54 -21.57
CA SER A 8 -4.49 8.13 -22.53
C SER A 8 -4.36 7.49 -23.92
N GLN A 9 -3.13 7.25 -24.39
CA GLN A 9 -2.88 6.58 -25.67
C GLN A 9 -3.38 5.14 -25.68
N LEU A 10 -3.13 4.37 -24.61
CA LEU A 10 -3.63 2.99 -24.49
C LEU A 10 -5.16 2.94 -24.49
N ARG A 11 -5.82 3.84 -23.75
CA ARG A 11 -7.30 3.94 -23.77
C ARG A 11 -7.83 4.22 -25.16
N SER A 12 -7.26 5.21 -25.86
CA SER A 12 -7.68 5.55 -27.22
C SER A 12 -7.48 4.38 -28.20
N LEU A 13 -6.42 3.57 -28.02
CA LEU A 13 -6.17 2.40 -28.86
C LEU A 13 -7.21 1.30 -28.63
N VAL A 14 -7.57 1.04 -27.37
CA VAL A 14 -8.63 0.08 -27.01
C VAL A 14 -9.96 0.54 -27.59
N GLU A 15 -10.35 1.80 -27.36
CA GLU A 15 -11.59 2.37 -27.91
C GLU A 15 -11.64 2.23 -29.43
N LYS A 16 -10.56 2.58 -30.15
CA LYS A 16 -10.50 2.44 -31.60
C LYS A 16 -10.65 0.99 -32.05
N SER A 17 -10.07 0.05 -31.31
CA SER A 17 -10.19 -1.39 -31.60
C SER A 17 -11.63 -1.85 -31.45
N ASP A 18 -12.31 -1.44 -30.38
CA ASP A 18 -13.73 -1.76 -30.14
C ASP A 18 -14.64 -1.21 -31.24
N HIS A 19 -14.36 -0.01 -31.76
CA HIS A 19 -15.11 0.59 -32.86
C HIS A 19 -14.91 -0.10 -34.22
N LEU A 20 -13.85 -0.89 -34.39
CA LEU A 20 -13.58 -1.62 -35.63
C LEU A 20 -14.33 -2.95 -35.70
N ILE A 21 -14.58 -3.60 -34.55
CA ILE A 21 -15.28 -4.89 -34.46
C ILE A 21 -16.58 -4.92 -35.28
N PRO A 22 -17.58 -4.03 -35.07
CA PRO A 22 -18.84 -4.10 -35.79
C PRO A 22 -18.73 -3.75 -37.29
N LYS A 23 -17.59 -3.19 -37.73
CA LYS A 23 -17.34 -2.90 -39.14
C LYS A 23 -16.86 -4.13 -39.90
N LEU A 24 -16.25 -5.10 -39.21
CA LEU A 24 -15.79 -6.35 -39.82
C LEU A 24 -16.96 -7.21 -40.32
N ASP A 25 -18.12 -7.13 -39.66
CA ASP A 25 -19.34 -7.84 -40.09
C ASP A 25 -19.99 -7.26 -41.36
N ARG A 26 -19.50 -6.11 -41.84
CA ARG A 26 -20.13 -5.32 -42.92
C ARG A 26 -19.28 -5.21 -44.18
N ILE A 27 -18.18 -5.96 -44.28
CA ILE A 27 -17.25 -5.92 -45.41
C ILE A 27 -17.19 -7.27 -46.12
N TYR A 28 -16.83 -7.23 -47.40
CA TYR A 28 -16.57 -8.42 -48.22
C TYR A 28 -15.15 -8.32 -48.80
N PRO A 29 -14.12 -8.68 -48.02
CA PRO A 29 -12.73 -8.48 -48.41
C PRO A 29 -12.29 -9.42 -49.54
N THR A 30 -11.31 -8.98 -50.33
CA THR A 30 -10.56 -9.85 -51.24
C THR A 30 -9.59 -10.75 -50.46
N GLU A 31 -9.06 -11.81 -51.09
CA GLU A 31 -8.05 -12.69 -50.46
C GLU A 31 -6.82 -11.91 -49.95
N GLU A 32 -6.30 -10.95 -50.73
CA GLU A 32 -5.18 -10.10 -50.31
C GLU A 32 -5.51 -9.23 -49.09
N GLN A 33 -6.75 -8.72 -49.03
CA GLN A 33 -7.23 -7.96 -47.88
C GLN A 33 -7.39 -8.86 -46.65
N TRP A 34 -7.84 -10.11 -46.83
CA TRP A 34 -7.90 -11.09 -45.75
C TRP A 34 -6.52 -11.42 -45.18
N ASP A 35 -5.50 -11.60 -46.02
CA ASP A 35 -4.12 -11.76 -45.58
C ASP A 35 -3.63 -10.54 -44.79
N THR A 36 -3.97 -9.35 -45.26
CA THR A 36 -3.63 -8.10 -44.56
C THR A 36 -4.31 -8.02 -43.19
N PHE A 37 -5.60 -8.36 -43.08
CA PHE A 37 -6.31 -8.42 -41.80
C PHE A 37 -5.70 -9.44 -40.84
N ARG A 38 -5.35 -10.64 -41.32
CA ARG A 38 -4.66 -11.66 -40.51
C ARG A 38 -3.32 -11.14 -39.99
N ASN A 39 -2.51 -10.50 -40.85
CA ASN A 39 -1.21 -9.96 -40.45
C ASN A 39 -1.35 -8.83 -39.42
N LEU A 40 -2.24 -7.87 -39.66
CA LEU A 40 -2.45 -6.73 -38.76
C LEU A 40 -3.02 -7.17 -37.41
N SER A 41 -3.99 -8.09 -37.40
CA SER A 41 -4.56 -8.62 -36.15
C SER A 41 -3.51 -9.40 -35.34
N ALA A 42 -2.69 -10.23 -35.99
CA ALA A 42 -1.58 -10.92 -35.34
C ALA A 42 -0.56 -9.93 -34.73
N LYS A 43 -0.16 -8.90 -35.49
CA LYS A 43 0.73 -7.85 -34.98
C LYS A 43 0.14 -7.09 -33.78
N LEU A 44 -1.16 -6.79 -33.81
CA LEU A 44 -1.85 -6.13 -32.71
C LEU A 44 -1.83 -7.01 -31.46
N ALA A 45 -2.13 -8.31 -31.60
CA ALA A 45 -2.08 -9.27 -30.50
C ALA A 45 -0.66 -9.38 -29.89
N THR A 46 0.37 -9.57 -30.72
CA THR A 46 1.77 -9.62 -30.25
C THR A 46 2.21 -8.32 -29.57
N THR A 47 1.77 -7.17 -30.08
CA THR A 47 2.07 -5.87 -29.46
C THR A 47 1.40 -5.74 -28.10
N ALA A 48 0.12 -6.13 -27.99
CA ALA A 48 -0.62 -6.12 -26.73
C ALA A 48 0.04 -7.05 -25.69
N GLU A 49 0.46 -8.24 -26.10
CA GLU A 49 1.19 -9.18 -25.24
C GLU A 49 2.52 -8.58 -24.76
N THR A 50 3.29 -7.95 -25.66
CA THR A 50 4.55 -7.29 -25.32
C THR A 50 4.34 -6.16 -24.31
N ILE A 51 3.29 -5.33 -24.50
CA ILE A 51 2.93 -4.28 -23.54
C ILE A 51 2.61 -4.89 -22.17
N GLN A 52 1.81 -5.96 -22.14
CA GLN A 52 1.47 -6.66 -20.90
C GLN A 52 2.72 -7.21 -20.19
N GLN A 53 3.61 -7.88 -20.90
CA GLN A 53 4.86 -8.41 -20.35
C GLN A 53 5.75 -7.30 -19.78
N ARG A 54 5.83 -6.14 -20.47
CA ARG A 54 6.60 -4.98 -19.99
C ARG A 54 5.98 -4.37 -18.73
N ILE A 55 4.66 -4.25 -18.66
CA ILE A 55 3.97 -3.78 -17.45
C ILE A 55 4.28 -4.71 -16.28
N ARG A 56 4.14 -6.03 -16.46
CA ARG A 56 4.47 -7.01 -15.41
C ARG A 56 5.92 -6.91 -14.95
N ALA A 57 6.88 -6.87 -15.87
CA ALA A 57 8.30 -6.75 -15.53
C ALA A 57 8.61 -5.45 -14.76
N LEU A 58 7.91 -4.35 -15.07
CA LEU A 58 8.04 -3.09 -14.33
C LEU A 58 7.42 -3.17 -12.93
N GLU A 59 6.28 -3.86 -12.79
CA GLU A 59 5.64 -4.13 -11.49
C GLU A 59 6.53 -5.00 -10.60
N GLU A 60 7.08 -6.09 -11.15
CA GLU A 60 8.03 -6.97 -10.48
C GLU A 60 9.30 -6.22 -10.07
N SER A 61 9.92 -5.47 -10.99
CA SER A 61 11.10 -4.66 -10.68
C SER A 61 10.84 -3.61 -9.60
N ARG A 62 9.63 -3.04 -9.58
CA ARG A 62 9.20 -2.11 -8.53
C ARG A 62 9.04 -2.82 -7.19
N ALA A 63 8.45 -4.02 -7.17
CA ALA A 63 8.31 -4.84 -5.97
C ALA A 63 9.68 -5.24 -5.41
N ASP A 64 10.62 -5.69 -6.25
CA ASP A 64 11.98 -6.05 -5.87
C ASP A 64 12.73 -4.87 -5.26
N ARG A 65 12.60 -3.69 -5.87
CA ARG A 65 13.18 -2.45 -5.34
C ARG A 65 12.60 -2.12 -3.98
N ALA A 66 11.27 -2.13 -3.84
CA ALA A 66 10.61 -1.83 -2.57
C ALA A 66 11.00 -2.84 -1.48
N TRP A 67 11.14 -4.12 -1.83
CA TRP A 67 11.63 -5.15 -0.91
C TRP A 67 13.06 -4.88 -0.46
N LYS A 68 13.95 -4.51 -1.39
CA LYS A 68 15.33 -4.17 -1.08
C LYS A 68 15.44 -2.90 -0.22
N GLU A 69 14.77 -1.82 -0.61
CA GLU A 69 14.82 -0.52 0.08
C GLU A 69 14.14 -0.57 1.46
N SER A 70 13.15 -1.45 1.66
CA SER A 70 12.52 -1.66 2.96
C SER A 70 13.34 -2.54 3.92
N GLY A 71 14.44 -3.17 3.47
CA GLY A 71 15.17 -4.19 4.22
C GLY A 71 15.63 -3.75 5.61
N GLU A 72 16.15 -2.53 5.74
CA GLU A 72 16.57 -1.97 7.04
C GLU A 72 15.38 -1.75 7.97
N LEU A 73 14.26 -1.25 7.44
CA LEU A 73 13.03 -1.02 8.20
C LEU A 73 12.41 -2.34 8.68
N ARG A 74 12.42 -3.38 7.84
CA ARG A 74 11.96 -4.72 8.22
C ARG A 74 12.83 -5.33 9.31
N SER A 75 14.15 -5.24 9.15
CA SER A 75 15.10 -5.69 10.17
C SER A 75 14.92 -4.94 11.50
N HIS A 76 14.66 -3.63 11.44
CA HIS A 76 14.35 -2.81 12.61
C HIS A 76 13.06 -3.26 13.30
N ALA A 77 11.99 -3.51 12.54
CA ALA A 77 10.73 -4.00 13.10
C ALA A 77 10.88 -5.33 13.82
N LEU A 78 11.63 -6.27 13.22
CA LEU A 78 11.96 -7.55 13.84
C LEU A 78 12.75 -7.36 15.15
N ALA A 79 13.75 -6.49 15.15
CA ALA A 79 14.54 -6.18 16.34
C ALA A 79 13.68 -5.55 17.46
N CYS A 80 12.82 -4.57 17.13
CA CYS A 80 11.96 -3.94 18.12
C CYS A 80 10.94 -4.92 18.73
N LYS A 81 10.37 -5.82 17.90
CA LYS A 81 9.51 -6.90 18.38
C LYS A 81 10.26 -7.84 19.32
N GLY A 82 11.44 -8.31 18.91
CA GLY A 82 12.30 -9.18 19.72
C GLY A 82 12.71 -8.56 21.05
N ASP A 83 13.09 -7.29 21.04
CA ASP A 83 13.49 -6.56 22.25
C ASP A 83 12.37 -6.49 23.29
N ILE A 84 11.13 -6.26 22.86
CA ILE A 84 9.97 -6.17 23.76
C ILE A 84 9.61 -7.54 24.30
N LEU A 85 9.63 -8.58 23.46
CA LEU A 85 9.32 -9.94 23.88
C LEU A 85 10.38 -10.50 24.84
N ALA A 86 11.66 -10.17 24.63
CA ALA A 86 12.76 -10.62 25.48
C ALA A 86 12.85 -9.85 26.81
N ASN A 87 12.69 -8.52 26.76
CA ASN A 87 12.91 -7.67 27.94
C ASN A 87 11.61 -7.26 28.66
N GLY A 88 10.45 -7.60 28.11
CA GLY A 88 9.15 -7.25 28.68
C GLY A 88 8.83 -5.75 28.71
N ARG A 89 9.63 -4.89 28.07
CA ARG A 89 9.55 -3.43 28.23
C ARG A 89 9.51 -2.68 26.90
N LEU A 90 8.52 -1.80 26.77
CA LEU A 90 8.42 -0.86 25.65
C LEU A 90 9.36 0.34 25.86
N ARG A 91 10.51 0.34 25.18
CA ARG A 91 11.53 1.40 25.31
C ARG A 91 11.04 2.78 24.85
N GLN A 92 10.21 2.82 23.80
CA GLN A 92 9.74 4.07 23.20
C GLN A 92 8.23 4.26 23.37
N SER A 93 7.75 4.24 24.61
CA SER A 93 6.31 4.35 24.93
C SER A 93 5.65 5.61 24.34
N ALA A 94 6.38 6.74 24.31
CA ALA A 94 5.89 7.98 23.70
C ALA A 94 5.67 7.86 22.18
N VAL A 95 6.56 7.16 21.47
CA VAL A 95 6.45 6.92 20.02
C VAL A 95 5.29 5.98 19.74
N PHE A 96 5.20 4.89 20.49
CA PHE A 96 4.08 3.95 20.43
C PHE A 96 2.75 4.65 20.61
N ARG A 97 2.60 5.45 21.67
CA ARG A 97 1.36 6.21 21.93
C ARG A 97 1.04 7.15 20.78
N ARG A 98 2.04 7.88 20.27
CA ARG A 98 1.85 8.80 19.14
C ARG A 98 1.42 8.05 17.88
N ASN A 99 1.96 6.85 17.65
CA ASN A 99 1.53 5.97 16.56
C ASN A 99 0.08 5.57 16.70
N ILE A 100 -0.32 5.03 17.85
CA ILE A 100 -1.70 4.62 18.11
C ILE A 100 -2.65 5.79 17.86
N VAL A 101 -2.37 6.96 18.47
CA VAL A 101 -3.16 8.18 18.24
C VAL A 101 -3.22 8.53 16.75
N THR A 102 -2.08 8.53 16.04
CA THR A 102 -2.05 8.88 14.62
C THR A 102 -2.83 7.88 13.76
N ILE A 103 -2.76 6.58 14.06
CA ILE A 103 -3.44 5.52 13.30
C ILE A 103 -4.96 5.65 13.44
N PHE A 104 -5.46 5.92 14.65
CA PHE A 104 -6.90 5.95 14.92
C PHE A 104 -7.54 7.33 14.73
N GLU A 105 -6.88 8.41 15.15
CA GLU A 105 -7.40 9.79 15.00
C GLU A 105 -7.01 10.42 13.66
N GLY A 106 -5.89 10.00 13.06
CA GLY A 106 -5.37 10.61 11.84
C GLY A 106 -4.74 11.99 12.05
N PRO A 107 -4.23 12.61 10.96
CA PRO A 107 -3.71 13.97 11.02
C PRO A 107 -4.83 15.01 11.16
N LYS A 108 -4.61 15.99 12.04
CA LYS A 108 -5.53 17.12 12.28
C LYS A 108 -5.36 18.18 11.19
N ASP A 109 -6.46 18.67 10.63
CA ASP A 109 -6.44 19.77 9.66
C ASP A 109 -6.19 21.12 10.32
N SER A 110 -5.54 22.02 9.58
CA SER A 110 -5.34 23.41 9.96
C SER A 110 -5.78 24.31 8.82
N LYS A 111 -6.40 25.46 9.15
CA LYS A 111 -6.77 26.48 8.16
C LYS A 111 -5.54 27.08 7.46
N PHE A 112 -4.35 26.89 8.03
CA PHE A 112 -3.07 27.36 7.49
C PHE A 112 -2.32 26.27 6.70
N ASP A 113 -2.93 25.11 6.47
CA ASP A 113 -2.28 24.06 5.68
C ASP A 113 -2.13 24.50 4.21
N THR A 114 -0.90 24.36 3.70
CA THR A 114 -0.63 24.48 2.27
C THR A 114 -1.23 23.30 1.51
N GLU A 115 -1.41 23.42 0.19
CA GLU A 115 -1.91 22.32 -0.65
C GLU A 115 -1.02 21.07 -0.59
N ASP A 116 0.31 21.25 -0.50
CA ASP A 116 1.24 20.15 -0.26
C ASP A 116 0.98 19.48 1.11
N THR A 117 0.76 20.26 2.16
CA THR A 117 0.43 19.74 3.50
C THR A 117 -0.89 18.97 3.48
N LYS A 118 -1.93 19.48 2.81
CA LYS A 118 -3.22 18.78 2.64
C LYS A 118 -3.05 17.45 1.91
N THR A 119 -2.24 17.43 0.86
CA THR A 119 -1.93 16.22 0.09
C THR A 119 -1.23 15.18 0.97
N ARG A 120 -0.23 15.59 1.76
CA ARG A 120 0.46 14.70 2.72
C ARG A 120 -0.48 14.17 3.80
N LYS A 121 -1.40 15.00 4.31
CA LYS A 121 -2.42 14.57 5.28
C LYS A 121 -3.39 13.57 4.67
N ALA A 122 -3.84 13.78 3.43
CA ALA A 122 -4.68 12.84 2.70
C ALA A 122 -3.99 11.47 2.54
N THR A 123 -2.73 11.45 2.11
CA THR A 123 -1.93 10.21 2.01
C THR A 123 -1.76 9.55 3.39
N THR A 124 -1.50 10.32 4.43
CA THR A 124 -1.39 9.78 5.81
C THR A 124 -2.71 9.14 6.25
N ARG A 125 -3.86 9.78 5.99
CA ARG A 125 -5.18 9.21 6.31
C ARG A 125 -5.42 7.88 5.61
N GLN A 126 -5.07 7.78 4.33
CA GLN A 126 -5.19 6.54 3.59
C GLN A 126 -4.33 5.43 4.22
N ARG A 127 -3.10 5.75 4.60
CA ARG A 127 -2.21 4.81 5.31
C ARG A 127 -2.77 4.38 6.67
N CYS A 128 -3.34 5.31 7.44
CA CYS A 128 -4.02 5.00 8.69
C CYS A 128 -5.18 4.01 8.49
N VAL A 129 -5.95 4.13 7.40
CA VAL A 129 -7.00 3.16 7.06
C VAL A 129 -6.40 1.80 6.77
N GLN A 130 -5.34 1.73 5.98
CA GLN A 130 -4.68 0.45 5.64
C GLN A 130 -4.08 -0.23 6.87
N ILE A 131 -3.43 0.50 7.78
CA ILE A 131 -2.88 -0.05 9.02
C ILE A 131 -4.00 -0.60 9.92
N ARG A 132 -5.17 0.03 9.95
CA ARG A 132 -6.32 -0.44 10.74
C ARG A 132 -6.94 -1.74 10.22
N LEU A 133 -6.58 -2.18 9.01
CA LEU A 133 -7.00 -3.47 8.46
C LEU A 133 -6.10 -4.63 8.92
N LEU A 134 -4.96 -4.34 9.56
CA LEU A 134 -4.11 -5.35 10.17
C LEU A 134 -4.81 -6.00 11.37
N SER A 135 -4.31 -7.17 11.76
CA SER A 135 -4.60 -7.77 13.06
C SER A 135 -4.18 -6.83 14.18
N SER A 136 -4.71 -7.07 15.38
CA SER A 136 -4.29 -6.28 16.54
C SER A 136 -2.79 -6.37 16.82
N ASP A 137 -2.19 -7.52 16.53
CA ASP A 137 -0.77 -7.74 16.76
C ASP A 137 0.08 -7.08 15.67
N GLY A 138 -0.44 -7.03 14.44
CA GLY A 138 0.11 -6.23 13.34
C GLY A 138 0.09 -4.73 13.66
N ILE A 139 -1.01 -4.19 14.20
CA ILE A 139 -1.10 -2.78 14.63
C ILE A 139 -0.10 -2.48 15.75
N ILE A 140 0.02 -3.36 16.74
CA ILE A 140 0.98 -3.20 17.84
C ILE A 140 2.42 -3.24 17.29
N SER A 141 2.74 -4.22 16.45
CA SER A 141 4.05 -4.37 15.80
C SER A 141 4.40 -3.13 14.99
N TRP A 142 3.45 -2.60 14.20
CA TRP A 142 3.62 -1.36 13.46
C TRP A 142 3.91 -0.18 14.38
N ALA A 143 3.10 -0.01 15.43
CA ALA A 143 3.18 1.13 16.35
C ALA A 143 4.48 1.13 17.17
N ILE A 144 5.06 -0.04 17.42
CA ILE A 144 6.36 -0.22 18.05
C ILE A 144 7.50 0.13 17.08
N ALA A 145 7.40 -0.34 15.83
CA ALA A 145 8.50 -0.32 14.88
C ALA A 145 8.67 1.01 14.15
N PHE A 146 7.58 1.69 13.78
CA PHE A 146 7.65 2.78 12.82
C PHE A 146 7.04 4.06 13.36
N ALA A 147 7.87 5.03 13.76
CA ALA A 147 7.38 6.35 14.18
C ALA A 147 6.55 7.03 13.08
N PRO A 148 5.52 7.84 13.40
CA PRO A 148 4.66 8.48 12.39
C PRO A 148 5.44 9.32 11.36
N SER A 149 6.54 9.95 11.78
CA SER A 149 7.40 10.74 10.90
C SER A 149 8.05 9.91 9.77
N LEU A 150 8.19 8.60 9.96
CA LEU A 150 8.77 7.70 8.95
C LEU A 150 7.75 7.34 7.87
N TRP A 151 6.50 7.05 8.25
CA TRP A 151 5.50 6.52 7.33
C TRP A 151 4.39 7.51 6.95
N ALA A 152 4.37 8.73 7.49
CA ALA A 152 3.43 9.75 7.08
C ALA A 152 3.57 10.10 5.57
N GLY A 153 2.53 10.70 5.02
CA GLY A 153 2.50 11.15 3.63
C GLY A 153 3.66 12.09 3.33
N GLY A 154 4.41 11.78 2.26
CA GLY A 154 5.61 12.52 1.87
C GLY A 154 6.92 12.02 2.48
N SER A 155 6.89 11.18 3.53
CA SER A 155 8.11 10.65 4.16
C SER A 155 8.59 9.32 3.55
N MET A 156 7.65 8.46 3.18
CA MET A 156 7.92 7.11 2.66
C MET A 156 7.21 6.92 1.33
N ALA A 157 7.86 6.25 0.39
CA ALA A 157 7.23 5.88 -0.88
C ALA A 157 6.10 4.84 -0.66
N THR A 158 5.05 4.90 -1.49
CA THR A 158 3.85 4.06 -1.29
C THR A 158 4.13 2.57 -1.46
N ASP A 159 5.04 2.20 -2.36
CA ASP A 159 5.47 0.82 -2.54
C ASP A 159 6.26 0.28 -1.33
N ILE A 160 7.19 1.07 -0.77
CA ILE A 160 7.86 0.72 0.49
C ILE A 160 6.84 0.55 1.62
N PHE A 161 5.89 1.48 1.76
CA PHE A 161 4.84 1.38 2.76
C PHE A 161 4.02 0.09 2.62
N ASN A 162 3.58 -0.23 1.40
CA ASN A 162 2.80 -1.45 1.14
C ASN A 162 3.64 -2.71 1.39
N CYS A 163 4.94 -2.69 1.05
CA CYS A 163 5.86 -3.77 1.33
C CYS A 163 6.00 -4.03 2.84
N LEU A 164 6.16 -2.98 3.64
CA LEU A 164 6.20 -3.09 5.11
C LEU A 164 4.87 -3.57 5.68
N LEU A 165 3.76 -3.06 5.17
CA LEU A 165 2.43 -3.42 5.63
C LEU A 165 2.14 -4.92 5.41
N ALA A 166 2.63 -5.49 4.30
CA ALA A 166 2.48 -6.91 4.01
C ALA A 166 3.37 -7.82 4.88
N ASP A 167 4.52 -7.31 5.35
CA ASP A 167 5.54 -8.06 6.08
C ASP A 167 5.42 -7.95 7.62
N ILE A 168 4.68 -6.96 8.12
CA ILE A 168 4.63 -6.63 9.56
C ILE A 168 3.76 -7.60 10.39
N GLU A 169 2.87 -8.35 9.75
CA GLU A 169 2.00 -9.30 10.45
C GLU A 169 2.84 -10.41 11.09
N PRO A 170 2.68 -10.67 12.39
CA PRO A 170 3.41 -11.74 13.04
C PRO A 170 2.81 -13.10 12.67
N ASP A 171 3.67 -14.06 12.31
CA ASP A 171 3.26 -15.45 12.00
C ASP A 171 2.56 -16.17 13.17
N CYS A 172 2.85 -15.72 14.40
CA CYS A 172 2.26 -16.24 15.64
C CYS A 172 1.80 -15.09 16.51
N HIS A 173 0.70 -15.26 17.24
CA HIS A 173 0.21 -14.29 18.23
C HIS A 173 1.23 -14.07 19.35
N PRO A 174 1.92 -12.91 19.41
CA PRO A 174 2.92 -12.66 20.42
C PRO A 174 2.26 -12.45 21.78
N SER A 175 2.82 -13.03 22.84
CA SER A 175 2.46 -12.67 24.21
C SER A 175 3.05 -11.30 24.53
N TRP A 176 2.38 -10.23 24.08
CA TRP A 176 2.82 -8.87 24.37
C TRP A 176 2.90 -8.68 25.90
N PRO A 177 4.04 -8.21 26.44
CA PRO A 177 4.08 -7.81 27.84
C PRO A 177 3.02 -6.74 28.06
N SER A 178 2.50 -6.63 29.29
CA SER A 178 1.53 -5.60 29.65
C SER A 178 2.09 -4.23 29.29
N VAL A 179 1.73 -3.73 28.10
CA VAL A 179 2.18 -2.44 27.61
C VAL A 179 1.55 -1.43 28.55
N ASP A 180 2.35 -0.80 29.40
CA ASP A 180 1.91 0.04 30.52
C ASP A 180 0.58 0.75 30.23
N GLU A 181 -0.49 0.22 30.83
CA GLU A 181 -1.87 0.65 30.63
C GLU A 181 -2.09 2.11 31.02
N GLU A 182 -1.17 2.71 31.76
CA GLU A 182 -1.29 4.04 32.33
C GLU A 182 -1.21 5.15 31.26
N ALA A 183 -0.40 4.97 30.21
CA ALA A 183 -0.36 5.89 29.07
C ALA A 183 -1.52 5.68 28.08
N LEU A 184 -2.10 4.47 28.09
CA LEU A 184 -3.15 4.01 27.17
C LEU A 184 -4.56 4.20 27.74
N ARG A 185 -4.70 4.37 29.06
CA ARG A 185 -5.95 4.67 29.78
C ARG A 185 -6.65 5.96 29.35
N ASN A 186 -5.91 6.89 28.73
CA ASN A 186 -6.42 8.21 28.35
C ASN A 186 -6.90 8.31 26.89
N SER A 187 -6.77 7.27 26.07
CA SER A 187 -7.41 7.21 24.75
C SER A 187 -8.69 6.39 24.87
N SER A 188 -9.84 7.04 24.69
CA SER A 188 -11.16 6.39 24.65
C SER A 188 -11.22 5.30 23.58
N GLU A 189 -10.58 5.56 22.44
CA GLU A 189 -10.62 4.74 21.23
C GLU A 189 -9.77 3.48 21.37
N TYR A 190 -8.60 3.57 22.01
CA TYR A 190 -7.78 2.39 22.33
C TYR A 190 -8.46 1.47 23.35
N ARG A 191 -9.22 2.04 24.30
CA ARG A 191 -10.01 1.24 25.25
C ARG A 191 -11.17 0.53 24.56
N GLU A 192 -11.80 1.13 23.56
CA GLU A 192 -12.81 0.46 22.74
C GLU A 192 -12.21 -0.65 21.87
N PHE A 193 -11.04 -0.40 21.27
CA PHE A 193 -10.29 -1.41 20.53
C PHE A 193 -9.90 -2.62 21.39
N LEU A 194 -9.41 -2.42 22.61
CA LEU A 194 -9.08 -3.51 23.54
C LEU A 194 -10.31 -4.27 24.06
N LYS A 195 -11.45 -3.60 24.27
CA LYS A 195 -12.71 -4.26 24.68
C LYS A 195 -13.23 -5.25 23.65
N GLY A 196 -12.88 -5.05 22.37
CA GLY A 196 -13.13 -6.03 21.30
C GLY A 196 -12.39 -7.37 21.46
N LYS A 197 -11.33 -7.44 22.30
CA LYS A 197 -10.64 -8.70 22.64
C LYS A 197 -11.26 -9.45 23.84
N THR A 198 -12.14 -8.83 24.62
CA THR A 198 -12.67 -9.43 25.87
C THR A 198 -13.98 -10.23 25.70
N VAL A 199 -14.46 -10.48 24.48
CA VAL A 199 -15.61 -11.37 24.25
C VAL A 199 -15.13 -12.59 23.47
N GLY A 200 -14.47 -13.52 24.16
CA GLY A 200 -14.03 -14.77 23.54
C GLY A 200 -12.97 -15.54 24.30
N THR A 201 -13.26 -15.88 25.57
CA THR A 201 -13.09 -17.19 26.24
C THR A 201 -13.32 -17.02 27.72
#